data_AF-A0A0N1IUF8-F1
#
_entry.id   AF-A0A0N1IUF8-F1
#
_cell.length_a   1.000
_cell.length_b   1.000
_cell.length_c   1.000
_cell.angle_alpha   90.00
_cell.angle_beta   90.00
_cell.angle_gamma   90.00
#
_symmetry.space_group_name_H-M   'P 1'
#
loop_
_entity.id
_entity.type
_entity.pdbx_description
1 polymer ?
#
loop_
_entity_poly.entity_id
_entity_poly.type
_entity_poly.pdbx_seq_one_letter_code
_entity_poly.pdbx_strand_id
1 'polypeptide(L)' 'MEAILKAARTGEVGDGKVFVIPVEKVYRIRTGEEDEAAVTPVQ' A
#
# COMPACT_ATOMS: atom_id res chain seq x y z
N MET A 1 -5.28 -1.89 -5.12
CA MET A 1 -5.49 -3.35 -4.96
C MET A 1 -5.43 -4.08 -6.29
N GLU A 2 -6.24 -3.70 -7.29
CA GLU A 2 -6.30 -4.39 -8.58
C GLU A 2 -4.95 -4.59 -9.27
N ALA A 3 -4.06 -3.60 -9.21
CA ALA A 3 -2.73 -3.69 -9.84
C ALA A 3 -1.94 -4.90 -9.35
N ILE A 4 -1.88 -5.13 -8.03
CA ILE A 4 -1.16 -6.25 -7.44
C ILE A 4 -1.85 -7.57 -7.80
N LEU A 5 -3.19 -7.63 -7.65
CA LEU A 5 -3.94 -8.86 -7.92
C LEU A 5 -3.85 -9.30 -9.39
N LYS A 6 -3.95 -8.36 -10.34
CA LYS A 6 -3.84 -8.65 -11.77
C LYS A 6 -2.43 -9.08 -12.15
N ALA A 7 -1.40 -8.47 -11.56
CA ALA A 7 -0.02 -8.78 -11.87
C ALA A 7 0.46 -10.10 -11.24
N ALA A 8 0.00 -10.42 -10.03
CA ALA A 8 0.50 -11.57 -9.25
C ALA A 8 -0.28 -12.88 -9.48
N ARG A 9 -1.50 -12.83 -10.03
CA ARG A 9 -2.35 -14.02 -10.19
C ARG A 9 -1.88 -14.89 -11.37
N THR A 10 -1.49 -16.12 -11.10
CA THR A 10 -1.24 -17.16 -12.11
C THR A 10 -2.46 -18.07 -12.33
N GLY A 11 -3.35 -18.14 -11.34
CA GLY A 11 -4.50 -19.05 -11.34
C GLY A 11 -4.25 -20.35 -10.56
N GLU A 12 -3.01 -20.60 -10.12
CA GLU A 12 -2.62 -21.81 -9.41
C GLU A 12 -2.62 -21.63 -7.89
N VAL A 13 -2.65 -22.76 -7.17
CA VAL A 13 -2.50 -22.75 -5.71
C VAL A 13 -1.12 -22.22 -5.36
N GLY A 14 -1.08 -21.12 -4.61
CA GLY A 14 0.17 -20.50 -4.19
C GLY A 14 0.35 -19.05 -4.65
N ASP A 15 -0.60 -18.47 -5.39
CA ASP A 15 -0.60 -17.05 -5.81
C ASP A 15 -0.44 -16.02 -4.67
N GLY A 16 -0.55 -16.47 -3.42
CA GLY A 16 -0.23 -15.69 -2.23
C GLY A 16 -1.45 -15.02 -1.61
N LYS A 17 -1.18 -13.99 -0.81
CA LYS A 17 -2.18 -13.24 -0.05
C LYS A 17 -1.78 -11.77 0.00
N VAL A 18 -2.77 -10.90 0.06
CA VAL A 18 -2.58 -9.48 0.33
C VAL A 18 -3.43 -9.13 1.55
N PHE A 19 -2.80 -8.48 2.52
CA PHE A 19 -3.47 -8.02 3.73
C PHE A 19 -3.61 -6.51 3.68
N VAL A 20 -4.79 -6.02 4.02
CA VAL A 20 -5.01 -4.60 4.30
C VAL A 20 -5.10 -4.47 5.80
N ILE A 21 -4.08 -3.83 6.39
CA ILE A 21 -4.00 -3.61 7.83
C ILE A 21 -4.26 -2.12 8.12
N PRO A 22 -5.01 -1.80 9.19
CA PRO A 22 -5.17 -0.41 9.60
C PRO A 22 -3.82 0.14 10.07
N VAL A 23 -3.51 1.37 9.66
CA VAL A 23 -2.36 2.12 10.15
C VAL A 23 -2.92 3.36 10.84
N GLU A 24 -2.58 3.53 12.12
CA GLU A 24 -3.13 4.60 12.94
C GLU A 24 -2.52 5.97 12.63
N LYS A 25 -1.20 6.00 12.37
CA LYS A 25 -0.46 7.22 12.08
C LYS A 25 0.65 7.00 11.07
N VAL A 26 0.89 8.00 10.21
CA VAL A 26 2.03 8.03 9.27
C VAL A 26 2.74 9.37 9.38
N TYR A 27 4.07 9.36 9.33
CA TYR A 27 4.89 10.57 9.38
C TYR A 27 5.92 10.57 8.26
N ARG A 28 5.99 11.65 7.45
CA ARG A 28 7.10 11.87 6.52
C ARG A 28 8.22 12.64 7.22
N ILE A 29 9.28 11.92 7.60
CA ILE A 29 10.41 12.47 8.38
C ILE A 29 10.97 13.78 7.81
N ARG A 30 11.14 13.86 6.49
CA ARG A 30 11.78 15.02 5.84
C ARG A 30 10.97 16.31 5.95
N THR A 31 9.65 16.22 5.87
CA THR A 31 8.75 17.39 5.79
C THR A 31 7.94 17.61 7.06
N GLY A 32 7.84 16.59 7.93
CA GLY A 32 6.95 16.59 9.08
C GLY A 32 5.48 16.37 8.72
N GLU A 33 5.16 16.05 7.46
CA GLU A 33 3.78 15.76 7.06
C GLU A 33 3.23 14.53 7.78
N GLU A 34 1.96 14.59 8.15
CA GLU A 34 1.24 13.50 8.81
C GLU A 34 0.20 12.87 7.89
N ASP A 35 -0.09 11.60 8.13
CA ASP A 35 -1.23 10.85 7.61
C ASP A 35 -1.38 10.96 6.09
N GLU A 36 -2.51 11.51 5.62
CA GLU A 36 -2.81 11.63 4.19
C GLU A 36 -1.74 12.43 3.44
N ALA A 37 -1.24 13.52 4.02
CA ALA A 37 -0.17 14.32 3.40
C ALA A 37 1.16 13.54 3.32
N ALA A 38 1.38 12.61 4.25
CA ALA A 38 2.58 11.77 4.25
C ALA A 38 2.55 10.67 3.17
N VAL A 39 1.38 10.26 2.68
CA VAL A 39 1.23 9.17 1.69
C VAL A 39 0.61 9.59 0.36
N THR A 40 0.13 10.83 0.26
CA THR A 40 -0.38 11.38 -1.00
C THR A 40 0.72 11.32 -2.06
N PRO A 41 0.45 10.79 -3.27
CA PRO A 41 1.40 10.79 -4.36
C PRO A 41 1.83 12.22 -4.69
N VAL A 42 3.13 12.47 -4.62
CA VAL A 42 3.73 13.67 -5.20
C VAL A 42 4.03 13.37 -6.67
N GLN A 43 3.61 14.27 -7.57
CA GLN A 43 3.94 14.19 -8.99
C GLN A 43 5.40 14.55 -9.25
#